data_AF-A0A8X7V0E9-F1
#
_entry.id   AF-A0A8X7V0E9-F1
#
_cell.length_a   1.000
_cell.length_b   1.000
_cell.length_c   1.000
_cell.angle_alpha   90.00
_cell.angle_beta   90.00
_cell.angle_gamma   90.00
#
_symmetry.space_group_name_H-M   'P 1'
#
loop_
_entity.id
_entity.type
_entity.pdbx_description
1 polymer ?
#
loop_
_entity_poly.entity_id
_entity_poly.type
_entity_poly.pdbx_seq_one_letter_code
_entity_poly.pdbx_strand_id
1 'polypeptide(L)'
;MFIVSLRSANGDDPVSVTDKCDWLDKKHTIFGKVTGDSIFNLLRLGEVDTGKDDRPLDPAPKILSVEVLWNPFEDIVPRVLAKTSHAPVDEVKEPPKKPVK
;
A
#
# COMPACT_ATOMS: atom_id res chain seq x y z
N MET A 1 -2.27 7.41 -14.68
CA MET A 1 -2.37 5.99 -14.27
C MET A 1 -1.09 5.67 -13.53
N PHE A 2 -1.17 5.45 -12.22
CA PHE A 2 -0.01 5.21 -11.36
C PHE A 2 0.27 3.72 -11.32
N ILE A 3 1.50 3.34 -11.60
CA ILE A 3 1.90 1.93 -11.78
C ILE A 3 2.92 1.56 -10.72
N VAL A 4 2.69 0.40 -10.08
CA VAL A 4 3.67 -0.23 -9.19
C VAL A 4 4.50 -1.22 -10.01
N SER A 5 5.81 -1.01 -9.98
CA SER A 5 6.80 -1.68 -10.81
C SER A 5 7.84 -2.38 -9.90
N LEU A 6 8.11 -3.66 -10.16
CA LEU A 6 9.15 -4.44 -9.48
C LEU A 6 10.40 -4.56 -10.36
N ARG A 7 11.57 -4.41 -9.75
CA ARG A 7 12.86 -4.63 -10.43
C ARG A 7 13.19 -6.12 -10.45
N SER A 8 13.11 -6.73 -11.64
CA SER A 8 13.53 -8.12 -11.84
C SER A 8 15.06 -8.20 -11.98
N ALA A 9 15.79 -8.18 -10.86
CA ALA A 9 17.16 -8.71 -10.86
C ALA A 9 17.60 -9.28 -9.51
N ASN A 10 17.62 -8.53 -8.39
CA ASN A 10 18.14 -9.03 -7.09
C ASN A 10 17.71 -8.16 -5.88
N GLY A 11 16.57 -7.48 -5.96
CA GLY A 11 16.04 -6.67 -4.86
C GLY A 11 14.54 -6.51 -5.05
N ASP A 12 13.77 -6.99 -4.09
CA ASP A 12 12.30 -7.03 -4.10
C ASP A 12 11.65 -5.66 -3.83
N ASP A 13 12.43 -4.58 -3.80
CA ASP A 13 11.96 -3.23 -3.53
C ASP A 13 10.96 -2.74 -4.61
N PRO A 14 9.68 -2.55 -4.25
CA PRO A 14 8.69 -2.03 -5.18
C PRO A 14 8.86 -0.53 -5.38
N VAL A 15 8.73 -0.07 -6.63
CA VAL A 15 8.77 1.36 -6.99
C VAL A 15 7.40 1.76 -7.54
N SER A 16 6.86 2.87 -7.06
CA SER A 16 5.64 3.48 -7.62
C SER A 16 6.02 4.65 -8.52
N VAL A 17 5.37 4.76 -9.68
CA VAL A 17 5.64 5.84 -10.64
C VAL A 17 4.49 6.85 -10.63
N THR A 18 4.85 8.11 -10.37
CA THR A 18 3.90 9.25 -10.32
C THR A 18 3.51 9.75 -11.71
N ASP A 19 4.47 9.75 -12.64
CA ASP A 19 4.31 10.27 -13.98
C ASP A 19 4.59 9.23 -15.07
N LYS A 20 4.44 9.63 -16.33
CA LYS A 20 4.79 8.76 -17.45
C LYS A 20 6.33 8.65 -17.57
N CYS A 21 6.85 7.43 -17.51
CA CYS A 21 8.29 7.16 -17.56
C CYS A 21 8.62 6.11 -18.64
N ASP A 22 8.72 6.54 -19.89
CA ASP A 22 8.97 5.64 -21.05
C ASP A 22 10.31 4.89 -20.97
N TRP A 23 11.27 5.39 -20.17
CA TRP A 23 12.57 4.73 -19.99
C TRP A 23 12.52 3.46 -19.12
N LEU A 24 11.42 3.23 -18.40
CA LEU A 24 11.18 2.05 -17.57
C LEU A 24 10.49 0.93 -18.36
N ASP A 25 9.98 1.22 -19.55
CA ASP A 25 9.32 0.26 -20.42
C ASP A 25 10.24 -0.92 -20.72
N LYS A 26 9.69 -2.13 -20.62
CA LYS A 26 10.38 -3.42 -20.83
C LYS A 26 11.58 -3.68 -19.89
N LYS A 27 11.85 -2.80 -18.91
CA LYS A 27 12.90 -3.01 -17.88
C LYS A 27 12.31 -3.47 -16.56
N HIS A 28 11.10 -3.01 -16.23
CA HIS A 28 10.42 -3.38 -15.00
C HIS A 28 9.08 -4.05 -15.28
N THR A 29 8.67 -4.91 -14.37
CA THR A 29 7.39 -5.62 -14.46
C THR A 29 6.33 -4.83 -13.72
N ILE A 30 5.26 -4.50 -14.43
CA ILE A 30 4.08 -3.83 -13.89
C ILE A 30 3.22 -4.88 -13.19
N PHE A 31 3.07 -4.78 -11.86
CA PHE A 31 2.28 -5.75 -11.09
C PHE A 31 0.90 -5.21 -10.68
N GLY A 32 0.71 -3.89 -10.64
CA GLY A 32 -0.57 -3.31 -10.24
C GLY A 32 -0.66 -1.82 -10.51
N LYS A 33 -1.88 -1.30 -10.32
CA LYS A 33 -2.17 0.14 -10.39
C LYS A 33 -2.82 0.61 -9.09
N VAL A 34 -2.56 1.85 -8.72
CA VAL A 34 -3.27 2.50 -7.60
C VAL A 34 -4.61 3.04 -8.09
N THR A 35 -5.68 2.78 -7.36
CA THR A 35 -7.07 3.14 -7.69
C THR A 35 -7.47 4.52 -7.16
N GLY A 36 -8.40 5.18 -7.87
CA GLY A 36 -8.81 6.59 -7.72
C GLY A 36 -8.81 7.15 -6.31
N ASP A 37 -9.50 6.49 -5.38
CA ASP A 37 -9.70 7.00 -4.02
C ASP A 37 -8.40 7.05 -3.20
N SER A 38 -7.42 6.20 -3.52
CA SER A 38 -6.12 6.14 -2.84
C SER A 38 -4.99 6.83 -3.61
N ILE A 39 -5.25 7.38 -4.80
CA ILE A 39 -4.24 8.13 -5.59
C ILE A 39 -3.75 9.36 -4.82
N PHE A 40 -4.65 10.07 -4.12
CA PHE A 40 -4.27 11.26 -3.35
C PHE A 40 -3.28 10.94 -2.22
N ASN A 41 -3.35 9.74 -1.64
CA ASN A 41 -2.38 9.31 -0.63
C ASN A 41 -1.00 9.10 -1.26
N LEU A 42 -0.94 8.54 -2.46
CA LEU A 42 0.32 8.39 -3.20
C LEU A 42 0.91 9.75 -3.63
N LEU A 43 0.07 10.68 -4.08
CA LEU A 43 0.51 12.04 -4.44
C LEU A 43 1.13 12.75 -3.24
N ARG A 44 0.48 12.68 -2.06
CA ARG A 44 1.04 13.22 -0.81
C ARG A 44 2.38 12.60 -0.42
N LEU A 45 2.60 11.32 -0.74
CA LEU A 45 3.91 10.68 -0.51
C LEU A 45 5.00 11.24 -1.42
N GLY A 46 4.65 11.66 -2.64
CA GLY A 46 5.59 12.30 -3.58
C GLY A 46 5.94 13.74 -3.23
N GLU A 47 5.15 14.39 -2.37
CA GLU A 47 5.36 15.79 -1.92
C GLU A 47 6.20 15.89 -0.65
N VAL A 48 6.65 14.76 -0.07
CA VAL A 48 7.46 14.75 1.16
C VAL A 48 8.85 15.29 0.89
N ASP A 49 9.35 16.17 1.76
CA ASP A 49 10.68 16.73 1.65
C ASP A 49 11.75 15.63 1.67
N THR A 50 12.65 15.66 0.69
CA THR A 50 13.75 14.70 0.58
C THR A 50 15.09 15.35 0.90
N GLY A 51 16.00 14.57 1.48
CA GLY A 51 17.39 14.93 1.69
C GLY A 51 18.22 14.80 0.40
N LYS A 52 19.55 14.90 0.55
CA LYS A 52 20.49 14.83 -0.59
C LYS A 52 20.54 13.48 -1.32
N ASP A 53 20.08 12.41 -0.68
CA ASP A 53 20.09 11.05 -1.22
C ASP A 53 18.69 10.59 -1.68
N ASP A 54 17.79 11.53 -1.97
CA ASP A 54 16.36 11.29 -2.30
C ASP A 54 15.60 10.48 -1.22
N ARG A 55 16.14 10.45 0.01
CA ARG A 55 15.49 9.83 1.15
C ARG A 55 14.56 10.83 1.83
N PRO A 56 13.33 10.44 2.21
CA PRO A 56 12.42 11.30 2.96
C PRO A 56 13.07 11.81 4.25
N LEU A 57 12.83 13.07 4.58
CA LEU A 57 13.15 13.64 5.88
C LEU A 57 12.22 13.06 6.97
N ASP A 58 12.67 13.11 8.22
CA ASP A 58 11.87 12.60 9.35
C ASP A 58 10.70 13.54 9.66
N PRO A 59 9.46 13.04 9.84
CA PRO A 59 9.06 11.63 9.86
C PRO A 59 8.93 11.01 8.47
N ALA A 60 9.71 9.95 8.22
CA ALA A 60 9.60 9.18 7.00
C ALA A 60 8.23 8.46 6.96
N PRO A 61 7.55 8.42 5.80
CA PRO A 61 6.32 7.65 5.64
C PRO A 61 6.53 6.16 5.96
N LYS A 62 5.60 5.57 6.70
CA LYS A 62 5.66 4.17 7.12
C LYS A 62 4.38 3.43 6.73
N ILE A 63 4.54 2.18 6.32
CA ILE A 63 3.43 1.25 6.12
C ILE A 63 3.05 0.69 7.49
N LEU A 64 1.88 1.04 7.99
CA LEU A 64 1.41 0.62 9.31
C LEU A 64 0.84 -0.81 9.28
N SER A 65 0.14 -1.15 8.22
CA SER A 65 -0.53 -2.44 8.04
C SER A 65 -0.73 -2.72 6.55
N VAL A 66 -0.95 -3.99 6.22
CA VAL A 66 -1.24 -4.46 4.87
C VAL A 66 -2.41 -5.42 4.95
N GLU A 67 -3.42 -5.21 4.11
CA GLU A 67 -4.60 -6.07 4.00
C GLU A 67 -4.77 -6.51 2.55
N VAL A 68 -5.07 -7.79 2.35
CA VAL A 68 -5.38 -8.36 1.03
C VAL A 68 -6.89 -8.48 0.92
N LEU A 69 -7.52 -7.55 0.20
CA LEU A 69 -8.98 -7.50 0.04
C LEU A 69 -9.52 -8.68 -0.78
N TRP A 70 -8.76 -9.12 -1.78
CA TRP A 70 -9.12 -10.24 -2.64
C TRP A 70 -7.87 -11.00 -3.05
N ASN A 71 -7.83 -12.29 -2.70
CA ASN A 71 -6.72 -13.17 -3.03
C ASN A 71 -7.14 -14.15 -4.15
N PRO A 72 -6.63 -13.99 -5.40
CA PRO A 72 -6.91 -14.93 -6.50
C PRO A 72 -6.18 -16.28 -6.36
N PHE A 73 -5.24 -16.40 -5.44
CA PHE A 73 -4.41 -17.59 -5.27
C PHE A 73 -4.69 -18.25 -3.92
N GLU A 74 -5.55 -19.26 -3.94
CA GLU A 74 -5.93 -20.01 -2.73
C GLU A 74 -4.80 -20.90 -2.19
N ASP A 75 -3.78 -21.16 -3.00
CA ASP A 75 -2.63 -22.02 -2.70
C ASP A 75 -1.43 -21.27 -2.08
N ILE A 76 -1.45 -19.94 -2.05
CA ILE A 76 -0.38 -19.15 -1.44
C ILE A 76 -0.48 -19.20 0.08
N VAL A 77 0.48 -19.87 0.71
CA VAL A 77 0.64 -19.90 2.17
C VAL A 77 1.79 -18.97 2.58
N PRO A 78 1.56 -17.96 3.45
CA PRO A 78 2.62 -17.11 3.97
C PRO A 78 3.69 -17.93 4.69
N ARG A 79 4.97 -17.73 4.32
CA ARG A 79 6.10 -18.42 4.96
C ARG A 79 6.31 -18.01 6.42
N VAL A 80 5.90 -16.80 6.77
CA VAL A 80 5.93 -16.26 8.13
C VAL A 80 4.55 -15.66 8.39
N LEU A 81 3.82 -16.24 9.35
CA LEU A 81 2.61 -15.62 9.88
C LEU A 81 3.04 -14.32 10.57
N ALA A 82 2.65 -13.17 10.00
CA ALA A 82 2.92 -11.89 10.61
C ALA A 82 2.44 -11.93 12.07
N LYS A 83 3.30 -11.58 13.03
CA LYS A 83 2.86 -11.36 14.40
C LYS A 83 1.98 -10.11 14.39
N THR A 84 0.68 -10.32 14.30
CA THR A 84 -0.32 -9.25 14.29
C THR A 84 -0.31 -8.52 15.63
N SER A 85 0.41 -7.40 15.71
CA SER A 85 0.19 -6.41 16.77
C SER A 85 -0.86 -5.42 16.28
N HIS A 86 -2.12 -5.86 16.13
CA HIS A 86 -3.30 -5.00 16.18
C HIS A 86 -4.51 -5.87 16.52
N ALA A 87 -5.06 -5.63 17.71
CA ALA A 87 -6.31 -6.22 18.17
C ALA A 87 -7.46 -5.84 17.22
N PRO A 88 -8.48 -6.70 17.06
CA PRO A 88 -9.67 -6.35 16.29
C PRO A 88 -10.37 -5.16 16.95
N VAL A 89 -10.63 -4.11 16.18
CA VAL A 89 -11.66 -3.14 16.52
C VAL A 89 -13.00 -3.81 16.24
N ASP A 90 -13.62 -4.33 17.30
CA ASP A 90 -14.97 -4.86 17.28
C ASP A 90 -15.95 -3.82 16.69
N GLU A 91 -16.71 -4.25 15.69
CA GLU A 91 -17.94 -3.58 15.26
C GLU A 91 -18.92 -3.50 16.45
N VAL A 92 -18.96 -2.38 17.16
CA VAL A 92 -20.06 -2.07 18.06
C VAL A 92 -21.27 -1.68 17.20
N LYS A 93 -22.05 -2.69 16.79
CA LYS A 93 -23.45 -2.51 16.38
C LYS A 93 -24.24 -2.07 17.61
N GLU A 94 -24.53 -0.77 17.73
CA GLU A 94 -25.53 -0.27 18.66
C GLU A 94 -26.92 -0.89 18.33
N PRO A 95 -27.58 -1.60 19.27
CA PRO A 95 -28.95 -2.05 19.06
C PRO A 95 -29.95 -0.90 19.22
N PRO A 96 -31.05 -0.87 18.44
CA PRO A 96 -31.98 0.25 18.39
C PRO A 96 -32.80 0.38 19.69
N LYS A 97 -32.85 1.60 20.25
CA LYS A 97 -33.71 1.95 21.39
C LYS A 97 -35.19 1.88 20.98
N LYS A 98 -35.95 0.92 21.53
CA LYS A 98 -37.42 0.96 21.53
C LYS A 98 -37.91 1.87 22.66
N PRO A 99 -38.90 2.76 22.43
CA PRO A 99 -39.44 3.63 23.46
C PRO A 99 -40.58 2.96 24.24
N VAL A 100 -40.99 3.63 25.33
CA VAL A 100 -42.25 3.46 26.09
C VAL A 100 -42.16 2.37 27.19
N LYS A 101 -42.36 2.67 28.48
CA LYS A 101 -43.51 3.37 29.11
C LYS A 101 -43.15 3.86 30.52
#